data_AF-A0A9C9Q1H6-F1
#
_entry.id   AF-A0A9C9Q1H6-F1
#
_cell.length_a   1.000
_cell.length_b   1.000
_cell.length_c   1.000
_cell.angle_alpha   90.00
_cell.angle_beta   90.00
_cell.angle_gamma   90.00
#
_symmetry.space_group_name_H-M   'P 1'
#
loop_
_entity.id
_entity.type
_entity.pdbx_description
1 polymer ?
#
loop_
_entity_poly.entity_id
_entity_poly.type
_entity_poly.pdbx_seq_one_letter_code
_entity_poly.pdbx_strand_id
1 'polypeptide(L)' 'MSLAIIYSRALVGIDAPLVTVEAHLSNGLPSLSIVGLPEAAV' A
#
# COMPACT_ATOMS: atom_id res chain seq x y z
N MET A 1 13.95 2.99 10.96
CA MET A 1 12.55 3.37 11.26
C MET A 1 12.11 4.39 10.22
N SER A 2 11.74 3.93 9.03
CA SER A 2 11.26 4.79 7.94
C SER A 2 9.89 4.27 7.53
N LEU A 3 8.85 4.96 7.99
CA LEU A 3 7.45 4.73 7.64
C LEU A 3 6.96 5.94 6.86
N ALA A 4 6.51 5.74 5.62
CA ALA A 4 5.77 6.74 4.88
C ALA A 4 4.28 6.42 4.93
N ILE A 5 3.46 7.43 5.21
CA ILE A 5 2.00 7.34 5.24
C ILE A 5 1.46 8.20 4.10
N ILE A 6 0.63 7.61 3.24
CA ILE A 6 0.10 8.24 2.04
C ILE A 6 -1.42 8.13 2.06
N TYR A 7 -2.12 9.24 1.91
CA TYR A 7 -3.56 9.25 1.69
C TYR A 7 -3.87 9.06 0.20
N SER A 8 -4.75 8.11 -0.10
CA SER A 8 -5.13 7.75 -1.46
C SER A 8 -6.64 7.44 -1.53
N ARG A 9 -7.12 7.06 -2.72
CA ARG A 9 -8.48 6.57 -2.95
C ARG A 9 -8.43 5.14 -3.46
N ALA A 10 -9.14 4.22 -2.82
CA ALA A 10 -9.30 2.86 -3.34
C ALA A 10 -10.45 2.83 -4.34
N LEU A 11 -10.38 1.99 -5.37
CA LEU A 11 -11.49 1.78 -6.30
C LEU A 11 -12.38 0.65 -5.76
N VAL A 12 -13.64 0.97 -5.44
CA VAL A 12 -14.65 0.02 -4.95
C VAL A 12 -15.91 0.19 -5.79
N GLY A 13 -15.93 -0.48 -6.95
CA GLY A 13 -16.99 -0.29 -7.94
C GLY A 13 -16.96 1.15 -8.50
N ILE A 14 -18.06 1.89 -8.31
CA ILE A 14 -18.14 3.32 -8.66
C ILE A 14 -17.69 4.25 -7.54
N ASP A 15 -17.61 3.72 -6.32
CA ASP A 15 -17.16 4.47 -5.17
C ASP A 15 -15.64 4.47 -5.14
N ALA A 16 -15.08 5.58 -4.69
CA ALA A 16 -13.65 5.67 -4.52
C ALA A 16 -13.36 6.07 -3.09
N PRO A 17 -13.45 5.24 -2.02
CA PRO A 17 -13.28 5.65 -0.61
C PRO A 17 -11.87 6.13 -0.22
N LEU A 18 -11.75 6.91 0.86
CA LEU A 18 -10.45 7.37 1.39
C LEU A 18 -9.72 6.17 1.98
N VAL A 19 -8.47 5.96 1.61
CA VAL A 19 -7.62 4.92 2.19
C VAL A 19 -6.25 5.47 2.56
N THR A 20 -5.59 4.78 3.46
CA THR A 20 -4.22 5.07 3.88
C THR A 20 -3.32 3.94 3.37
N VAL A 21 -2.24 4.31 2.69
CA VAL A 21 -1.20 3.39 2.21
C VAL A 21 0.06 3.64 3.03
N GLU A 22 0.67 2.57 3.50
CA GLU A 22 1.87 2.60 4.33
C GLU A 22 3.04 1.93 3.60
N ALA A 23 4.20 2.57 3.61
CA ALA A 23 5.44 2.00 3.08
C ALA A 23 6.50 1.98 4.18
N HIS A 24 7.02 0.79 4.47
CA HIS A 24 8.02 0.55 5.50
C HIS A 24 9.35 0.18 4.83
N LEU A 25 10.44 0.86 5.24
CA LEU A 25 11.79 0.50 4.81
C LEU A 25 12.52 -0.30 5.89
N SER A 26 13.04 -1.46 5.49
CA SER A 26 13.90 -2.33 6.31
C SER A 26 15.35 -2.29 5.82
N ASN A 27 16.29 -2.65 6.69
CA ASN A 27 17.74 -2.67 6.39
C ASN A 27 18.20 -4.01 5.79
N GLY A 28 17.32 -4.73 5.09
CA GLY A 28 17.59 -6.06 4.53
C GLY A 28 18.11 -6.01 3.09
N LEU A 29 18.17 -7.19 2.45
CA LEU A 29 18.39 -7.28 1.00
C LEU A 29 17.21 -6.64 0.24
N PRO A 30 17.45 -6.11 -0.97
CA PRO A 30 16.38 -5.55 -1.79
C PRO A 30 15.27 -6.57 -2.02
N SER A 31 14.09 -6.22 -1.53
CA SER A 31 12.87 -7.02 -1.68
C SER A 31 11.66 -6.12 -1.59
N LEU A 32 10.57 -6.52 -2.24
CA LEU A 32 9.29 -5.83 -2.17
C LEU A 32 8.23 -6.83 -1.69
N SER A 33 7.46 -6.42 -0.69
CA SER A 33 6.30 -7.16 -0.22
C SER A 33 5.11 -6.19 -0.19
N ILE A 34 3.98 -6.63 -0.75
CA ILE A 34 2.72 -5.90 -0.75
C ILE A 34 1.74 -6.71 0.09
N VAL A 35 1.11 -6.06 1.06
CA VAL A 35 0.14 -6.68 1.97
C VAL A 35 -1.18 -5.93 1.93
N GLY A 36 -2.29 -6.61 2.16
CA GLY A 36 -3.62 -6.00 2.24
C GLY A 36 -4.31 -5.71 0.90
N LEU A 37 -3.69 -6.02 -0.25
CA LEU A 37 -4.40 -6.06 -1.53
C LEU A 37 -5.20 -7.38 -1.66
N PRO A 38 -6.44 -7.34 -2.21
CA PRO A 38 -7.26 -8.52 -2.38
C PRO A 38 -6.70 -9.55 -3.37
N GLU A 39 -5.82 -9.14 -4.31
CA GLU A 39 -5.04 -10.01 -5.20
C GLU A 39 -3.91 -9.20 -5.85
N ALA A 40 -2.89 -9.88 -6.42
CA ALA A 40 -1.77 -9.26 -7.14
C ALA A 40 -2.25 -8.60 -8.45
N ALA A 41 -2.91 -7.45 -8.33
CA ALA A 41 -3.31 -6.64 -9.46
C ALA A 41 -2.06 -6.00 -10.09
N VAL A 42 -1.78 -6.36 -11.34
CA VAL A 42 -0.88 -5.65 -12.26
C VAL A 42 -1.65 -4.53 -12.95
#